data_AF-A0A354B617-F1
#
_entry.id   AF-A0A354B617-F1
#
_cell.length_a   1.000
_cell.length_b   1.000
_cell.length_c   1.000
_cell.angle_alpha   90.00
_cell.angle_beta   90.00
_cell.angle_gamma   90.00
#
_symmetry.space_group_name_H-M   'P 1'
#
loop_
_entity.id
_entity.type
_entity.pdbx_description
1 polymer ?
#
loop_
_entity_poly.entity_id
_entity_poly.type
_entity_poly.pdbx_seq_one_letter_code
_entity_poly.pdbx_strand_id
1 'polypeptide(L)'
;MFFGRDKQTMPEPDQALPGRSEAVPVQPAHLVLGTPLDGPVPEGHEVAVFGLGCFWGAERFYWQLPGVHTTAVGYAGGYTPNPL
;
A
#
# COMPACT_ATOMS: atom_id res chain seq x y z
N MET A 1 -26.51 0.46 -14.03
CA MET A 1 -27.66 0.10 -14.89
C MET A 1 -28.85 1.00 -14.53
N PHE A 2 -29.36 1.71 -15.53
CA PHE A 2 -30.49 2.67 -15.63
C PHE A 2 -30.45 4.06 -14.99
N PHE A 3 -29.80 4.34 -13.84
CA PHE A 3 -29.52 5.76 -13.43
C PHE A 3 -28.24 5.95 -12.58
N GLY A 4 -27.41 4.92 -12.44
CA GLY A 4 -26.19 4.97 -11.62
C GLY A 4 -25.00 4.28 -12.28
N ARG A 5 -23.80 4.82 -11.99
CA ARG A 5 -22.51 4.24 -12.38
C ARG A 5 -22.38 2.82 -11.83
N ASP A 6 -21.74 1.95 -12.60
CA ASP A 6 -21.34 0.65 -12.10
C ASP A 6 -20.31 0.82 -10.98
N LYS A 7 -20.66 0.35 -9.78
CA LYS A 7 -19.82 0.48 -8.59
C LYS A 7 -18.58 -0.41 -8.64
N GLN A 8 -18.55 -1.40 -9.55
CA GLN A 8 -17.45 -2.34 -9.70
C GLN A 8 -16.45 -1.89 -10.77
N THR A 9 -16.72 -0.79 -11.49
CA THR A 9 -15.80 -0.25 -12.49
C THR A 9 -14.88 0.79 -11.84
N MET A 10 -13.60 0.76 -12.18
CA MET A 10 -12.64 1.77 -11.77
C MET A 10 -13.06 3.18 -12.27
N PRO A 11 -12.67 4.26 -11.57
CA PRO A 11 -12.75 5.61 -12.11
C PRO A 11 -11.94 5.72 -13.40
N GLU A 12 -12.38 6.56 -14.35
CA GLU A 12 -11.53 6.98 -15.46
C GLU A 12 -10.45 7.95 -14.95
N PRO A 13 -9.30 8.09 -15.62
CA PRO A 13 -8.22 8.95 -15.14
C PRO A 13 -8.62 10.42 -14.88
N ASP A 14 -9.51 10.98 -15.70
CA ASP A 14 -10.02 12.35 -15.59
C ASP A 14 -11.04 12.54 -14.44
N GLN A 15 -11.51 11.44 -13.87
CA GLN A 15 -12.47 11.40 -12.76
C GLN A 15 -11.82 10.97 -11.45
N ALA A 16 -10.56 10.55 -11.47
CA ALA A 16 -9.80 10.25 -10.28
C ALA A 16 -9.57 11.53 -9.46
N LEU A 17 -9.52 11.40 -8.14
CA LEU A 17 -9.18 12.53 -7.28
C LEU A 17 -7.78 13.04 -7.63
N PRO A 18 -7.55 14.37 -7.55
CA PRO A 18 -6.28 14.98 -7.96
C PRO A 18 -5.09 14.57 -7.07
N GLY A 19 -5.36 14.08 -5.85
CA GLY A 19 -4.32 13.68 -4.92
C GLY A 19 -3.55 14.87 -4.36
N ARG A 20 -2.27 14.65 -4.03
CA ARG A 20 -1.36 15.67 -3.50
C ARG A 20 0.08 15.40 -3.91
N SER A 21 0.94 16.42 -3.87
CA SER A 21 2.37 16.30 -4.16
C SER A 21 3.15 15.67 -3.01
N GLU A 22 2.72 15.92 -1.77
CA GLU A 22 3.41 15.49 -0.57
C GLU A 22 3.09 14.04 -0.25
N ALA A 23 4.14 13.23 -0.02
CA ALA A 23 3.98 11.87 0.46
C ALA A 23 3.41 11.84 1.88
N VAL A 24 2.71 10.74 2.20
CA VAL A 24 2.22 10.47 3.54
C VAL A 24 3.41 10.25 4.47
N PRO A 25 3.54 11.00 5.59
CA PRO A 25 4.60 10.74 6.55
C PRO A 25 4.37 9.38 7.22
N VAL A 26 5.43 8.59 7.32
CA VAL A 26 5.44 7.29 8.02
C VAL A 26 6.38 7.35 9.22
N GLN A 27 6.21 6.40 10.13
CA GLN A 27 7.15 6.21 11.23
C GLN A 27 8.50 5.72 10.68
N PRO A 28 9.63 6.01 11.35
CA PRO A 28 10.95 5.59 10.88
C PRO A 28 11.17 4.06 10.98
N ALA A 29 10.41 3.37 11.82
CA ALA A 29 10.58 1.94 12.06
C ALA A 29 9.24 1.21 12.19
N HIS A 30 9.27 -0.06 11.78
CA HIS A 30 8.16 -0.98 11.83
C HIS A 30 7.78 -1.25 13.29
N LEU A 31 6.52 -1.02 13.65
CA LEU A 31 6.08 -1.09 15.04
C LEU A 31 6.37 -2.45 15.71
N VAL A 32 6.16 -3.56 14.99
CA VAL A 32 6.37 -4.93 15.49
C VAL A 32 7.83 -5.42 15.33
N LEU A 33 8.42 -5.25 14.14
CA LEU A 33 9.71 -5.82 13.79
C LEU A 33 10.91 -4.92 14.17
N GLY A 34 10.67 -3.63 14.41
CA GLY A 34 11.72 -2.65 14.69
C GLY A 34 12.64 -2.32 13.51
N THR A 35 12.40 -2.89 12.33
CA THR A 35 13.17 -2.66 11.11
C THR A 35 12.77 -1.34 10.43
N PRO A 36 13.64 -0.71 9.63
CA PRO A 36 13.26 0.49 8.87
C PRO A 36 12.03 0.25 7.98
N LEU A 37 11.12 1.24 7.91
CA LEU A 37 9.97 1.21 7.00
C LEU A 37 10.29 1.79 5.62
N ASP A 38 11.32 2.63 5.54
CA ASP A 38 11.82 3.26 4.33
C ASP A 38 13.31 2.99 4.13
N GLY A 39 13.83 3.44 2.99
CA GLY A 39 15.24 3.24 2.60
C GLY A 39 15.47 2.11 1.60
N PRO A 40 16.74 1.76 1.33
CA PRO A 40 17.08 0.72 0.38
C PRO A 40 16.69 -0.66 0.91
N VAL A 41 16.32 -1.55 -0.01
CA VAL A 41 16.09 -2.96 0.30
C VAL A 41 17.40 -3.58 0.78
N PRO A 42 17.44 -4.25 1.95
CA PRO A 42 18.64 -4.89 2.45
C PRO A 42 19.19 -5.95 1.48
N GLU A 43 20.50 -6.19 1.54
CA GLU A 43 21.12 -7.26 0.75
C GLU A 43 20.44 -8.61 1.01
N GLY A 44 20.28 -9.41 -0.05
CA GLY A 44 19.62 -10.72 0.02
C GLY A 44 18.09 -10.66 0.16
N HIS A 45 17.47 -9.49 0.05
CA HIS A 45 16.02 -9.32 0.11
C HIS A 45 15.47 -8.71 -1.19
N GLU A 46 14.18 -8.96 -1.44
CA GLU A 46 13.42 -8.39 -2.54
C GLU A 46 12.07 -7.86 -2.03
N VAL A 47 11.42 -7.02 -2.84
CA VAL A 47 10.10 -6.44 -2.52
C VAL A 47 9.02 -7.17 -3.31
N ALA A 48 7.95 -7.58 -2.62
CA ALA A 48 6.74 -8.12 -3.21
C ALA A 48 5.52 -7.27 -2.82
N VAL A 49 4.62 -7.03 -3.76
CA VAL A 49 3.38 -6.25 -3.55
C VAL A 49 2.17 -7.17 -3.79
N PHE A 50 1.25 -7.22 -2.83
CA PHE A 50 0.07 -8.08 -2.86
C PHE A 50 -1.24 -7.29 -2.68
N GLY A 51 -2.28 -7.67 -3.41
CA GLY A 51 -3.65 -7.16 -3.24
C GLY A 51 -4.58 -8.23 -2.67
N LEU A 52 -4.89 -8.17 -1.37
CA LEU A 52 -5.58 -9.24 -0.62
C LEU A 52 -6.81 -8.75 0.17
N GLY A 53 -7.45 -7.67 -0.28
CA GLY A 53 -8.58 -7.05 0.44
C GLY A 53 -8.12 -6.11 1.55
N CYS A 54 -8.71 -6.22 2.75
CA CYS A 54 -8.33 -5.35 3.88
C CYS A 54 -6.88 -5.62 4.30
N PHE A 55 -6.03 -4.61 4.16
CA PHE A 55 -4.59 -4.77 4.37
C PHE A 55 -4.20 -5.02 5.83
N TRP A 56 -5.04 -4.69 6.83
CA TRP A 56 -4.70 -4.92 8.24
C TRP A 56 -4.48 -6.40 8.55
N GLY A 57 -5.36 -7.27 8.04
CA GLY A 57 -5.21 -8.71 8.21
C GLY A 57 -4.07 -9.27 7.36
N ALA A 58 -3.91 -8.75 6.14
CA ALA A 58 -2.87 -9.18 5.21
C ALA A 58 -1.47 -8.87 5.75
N GLU A 59 -1.19 -7.62 6.12
CA GLU A 59 0.10 -7.19 6.66
C GLU A 59 0.47 -7.99 7.93
N ARG A 60 -0.50 -8.14 8.84
CA ARG A 60 -0.32 -8.92 10.06
C ARG A 60 0.11 -10.35 9.78
N PHE A 61 -0.44 -10.98 8.74
CA PHE A 61 -0.04 -12.32 8.35
C PHE A 61 1.43 -12.37 7.92
N TYR A 62 1.86 -11.43 7.07
CA TYR A 62 3.22 -11.43 6.52
C TYR A 62 4.31 -11.12 7.53
N TRP A 63 4.13 -10.16 8.46
CA TRP A 63 5.20 -9.85 9.43
C TRP A 63 5.50 -11.01 10.40
N GLN A 64 4.62 -12.01 10.48
CA GLN A 64 4.82 -13.21 11.30
C GLN A 64 5.59 -14.31 10.56
N LEU A 65 5.83 -14.17 9.25
CA LEU A 65 6.48 -15.21 8.45
C LEU A 65 8.00 -15.18 8.62
N PRO A 66 8.66 -16.33 8.80
CA PRO A 66 10.11 -16.42 8.79
C PRO A 66 10.70 -15.89 7.48
N GLY A 67 11.72 -15.04 7.58
CA GLY A 67 12.39 -14.45 6.42
C GLY A 67 11.80 -13.11 5.95
N VAL A 68 10.68 -12.65 6.51
CA VAL A 68 10.16 -11.32 6.22
C VAL A 68 10.90 -10.28 7.06
N HIS A 69 11.60 -9.36 6.39
CA HIS A 69 12.39 -8.32 7.04
C HIS A 69 11.55 -7.14 7.53
N THR A 70 10.60 -6.68 6.72
CA THR A 70 9.70 -5.57 7.04
C THR A 70 8.41 -5.74 6.25
N THR A 71 7.33 -5.10 6.69
CA THR A 71 6.07 -5.01 5.94
C THR A 71 5.55 -3.58 6.00
N ALA A 72 4.86 -3.16 4.95
CA ALA A 72 4.16 -1.89 4.93
C ALA A 72 2.88 -2.04 4.10
N VAL A 73 1.93 -1.16 4.35
CA VAL A 73 0.65 -1.11 3.61
C VAL A 73 0.48 0.23 2.93
N GLY A 74 -0.22 0.21 1.80
CA GLY A 74 -0.50 1.39 1.03
C GLY A 74 -1.49 1.10 -0.09
N TYR A 75 -1.64 2.07 -0.98
CA TYR A 75 -2.52 1.98 -2.14
C TYR A 75 -1.69 1.90 -3.41
N ALA A 76 -2.04 0.98 -4.30
CA ALA A 76 -1.38 0.79 -5.59
C ALA A 76 -2.41 0.41 -6.67
N GLY A 77 -2.05 0.62 -7.94
CA GLY A 77 -2.92 0.29 -9.08
C GLY A 77 -4.03 1.31 -9.40
N GLY A 78 -4.02 2.47 -8.73
CA GLY A 78 -4.91 3.60 -9.02
C GLY A 78 -4.19 4.77 -9.70
N TYR A 79 -4.91 5.87 -9.92
CA TYR A 79 -4.40 7.06 -10.61
C TYR A 79 -4.01 8.22 -9.67
N THR A 80 -4.64 8.31 -8.51
CA THR A 80 -4.47 9.44 -7.58
C THR A 80 -3.07 9.40 -6.93
N PRO A 81 -2.24 10.44 -7.10
CA PRO A 81 -0.93 10.52 -6.47
C PRO A 81 -1.04 10.79 -4.96
N ASN A 82 -0.17 10.13 -4.18
CA ASN A 82 -0.11 10.22 -2.72
C ASN A 82 -1.48 10.20 -2.01
N PRO A 83 -2.30 9.15 -2.19
CA PRO A 83 -3.64 9.08 -1.61
C PRO A 83 -3.60 8.92 -0.08
N LEU A 84 -4.47 9.66 0.62
CA LEU A 84 -4.89 9.48 2.02
C LEU A 84 -6.40 9.66 2.05
#